data_AF-A0A8J6EHY0-F1
#
_entry.id   AF-A0A8J6EHY0-F1
#
_cell.length_a   1.000
_cell.length_b   1.000
_cell.length_c   1.000
_cell.angle_alpha   90.00
_cell.angle_beta   90.00
_cell.angle_gamma   90.00
#
_symmetry.space_group_name_H-M   'P 1'
#
loop_
_entity.id
_entity.type
_entity.pdbx_description
1 polymer ?
#
loop_
_entity_poly.entity_id
_entity_poly.type
_entity_poly.pdbx_seq_one_letter_code
_entity_poly.pdbx_strand_id
1 'polypeptide(L)'
;MEFLWDVLNHSEGPRVRDHLSHGEIQLWEFPKPLASELLGFSIVLLHKYLEENSFDKEDIAVLYPVIASVGSYQSRFHPVALVQKQVLQCCESLQKWDLLPIPSLGETNELQDSVDHTLSFYSEIEQIFHLLHNQGKTCFTTEDCSNWLQTDKWVVSLQELCRERISNLYCPRSVLEAVVVLRKISTQCYQVSDNIVSTSQLRYQQWQSKTLRSRQRQNYRRLLCSVQSLSPVLRLIITIVILNLHNIHNVSKTPDSEYQLYLKYLRSILQYTENMSTCSSPQNNRWDKAVQMTSTIMLKIKAFNEKNKAV
;
A
#
# COMPACT_ATOMS: atom_id res chain seq x y z
N MET A 1 -7.78 -23.31 0.58
CA MET A 1 -6.55 -23.51 -0.21
C MET A 1 -5.48 -22.46 0.09
N GLU A 2 -5.81 -21.17 0.21
CA GLU A 2 -4.84 -20.10 0.52
C GLU A 2 -4.02 -20.39 1.81
N PHE A 3 -4.65 -20.86 2.89
CA PHE A 3 -3.95 -21.21 4.13
C PHE A 3 -2.81 -22.22 3.94
N LEU A 4 -3.02 -23.25 3.13
CA LEU A 4 -1.99 -24.26 2.88
C LEU A 4 -0.82 -23.65 2.11
N TRP A 5 -1.07 -22.72 1.20
CA TRP A 5 -0.01 -21.98 0.52
C TRP A 5 0.76 -21.08 1.48
N ASP A 6 0.06 -20.38 2.38
CA ASP A 6 0.66 -19.58 3.44
C ASP A 6 1.59 -20.38 4.33
N VAL A 7 1.11 -21.51 4.86
CA VAL A 7 1.87 -22.31 5.82
C VAL A 7 2.99 -23.10 5.15
N LEU A 8 2.75 -23.65 3.97
CA LEU A 8 3.67 -24.62 3.36
C LEU A 8 4.64 -24.00 2.36
N ASN A 9 4.28 -22.91 1.67
CA ASN A 9 4.96 -22.52 0.43
C ASN A 9 5.44 -21.07 0.37
N HIS A 10 4.66 -20.10 0.87
CA HIS A 10 5.00 -18.68 0.67
C HIS A 10 6.33 -18.32 1.33
N SER A 11 7.20 -17.64 0.57
CA SER A 11 8.60 -17.38 0.97
C SER A 11 8.75 -16.55 2.25
N GLU A 12 7.76 -15.72 2.54
CA GLU A 12 7.69 -14.88 3.75
C GLU A 12 6.74 -15.46 4.81
N GLY A 13 6.17 -16.64 4.55
CA GLY A 13 5.40 -17.41 5.50
C GLY A 13 6.24 -18.43 6.26
N PRO A 14 5.59 -19.31 7.04
CA PRO A 14 6.27 -20.33 7.83
C PRO A 14 7.03 -21.39 7.02
N ARG A 15 6.75 -21.57 5.72
CA ARG A 15 7.43 -22.51 4.81
C ARG A 15 7.65 -23.90 5.40
N VAL A 16 6.67 -24.43 6.13
CA VAL A 16 6.80 -25.66 6.93
C VAL A 16 7.30 -26.83 6.09
N ARG A 17 6.87 -26.93 4.83
CA ARG A 17 7.35 -27.97 3.90
C ARG A 17 8.86 -27.91 3.72
N ASP A 18 9.39 -26.72 3.46
CA ASP A 18 10.81 -26.54 3.18
C ASP A 18 11.62 -26.83 4.45
N HIS A 19 11.26 -26.25 5.59
CA HIS A 19 11.94 -26.51 6.87
C HIS A 19 11.89 -27.99 7.29
N LEU A 20 10.75 -28.67 7.06
CA LEU A 20 10.63 -30.11 7.29
C LEU A 20 11.59 -30.91 6.39
N SER A 21 11.68 -30.56 5.11
CA SER A 21 12.57 -31.27 4.16
C SER A 21 14.06 -31.10 4.47
N HIS A 22 14.44 -30.02 5.16
CA HIS A 22 15.81 -29.78 5.63
C HIS A 22 16.08 -30.37 7.03
N GLY A 23 15.08 -30.99 7.68
CA GLY A 23 15.22 -31.54 9.03
C GLY A 23 15.28 -30.49 10.13
N GLU A 24 14.84 -29.25 9.85
CA GLU A 24 14.88 -28.13 10.80
C GLU A 24 13.71 -28.16 11.79
N ILE A 25 12.70 -29.00 11.54
CA ILE A 25 11.52 -29.14 12.40
C ILE A 25 11.62 -30.42 13.23
N GLN A 26 11.62 -30.26 14.55
CA GLN A 26 11.40 -31.35 15.49
C GLN A 26 9.90 -31.59 15.66
N LEU A 27 9.41 -32.76 15.25
CA LEU A 27 7.97 -33.05 15.23
C LEU A 27 7.31 -33.00 16.62
N TRP A 28 8.06 -33.36 17.67
CA TRP A 28 7.56 -33.31 19.05
C TRP A 28 7.46 -31.88 19.62
N GLU A 29 8.15 -30.91 19.02
CA GLU A 29 8.08 -29.48 19.40
C GLU A 29 7.16 -28.68 18.48
N PHE A 30 6.60 -29.31 17.44
CA PHE A 30 5.79 -28.60 16.45
C PHE A 30 4.54 -27.99 17.12
N PRO A 31 4.20 -26.71 16.84
CA PRO A 31 3.09 -26.06 17.52
C PRO A 31 1.77 -26.80 17.32
N LYS A 32 1.24 -27.37 18.41
CA LYS A 32 -0.05 -28.08 18.42
C LYS A 32 -1.18 -27.29 17.74
N PRO A 33 -1.33 -25.96 17.95
CA PRO A 33 -2.35 -25.19 17.25
C PRO A 33 -2.20 -25.25 15.72
N LEU A 34 -0.97 -25.14 15.21
CA LEU A 34 -0.71 -25.18 13.77
C LEU A 34 -0.96 -26.58 13.18
N ALA A 35 -0.63 -27.64 13.92
CA ALA A 35 -0.95 -29.01 13.53
C ALA A 35 -2.46 -29.26 13.45
N SER A 36 -3.21 -28.78 14.45
CA SER A 36 -4.67 -28.87 14.47
C SER A 36 -5.31 -28.14 13.30
N GLU A 37 -4.84 -26.94 12.98
CA GLU A 37 -5.32 -26.17 11.83
C GLU A 37 -4.99 -26.89 10.51
N LEU A 38 -3.75 -27.37 10.32
CA LEU A 38 -3.37 -28.14 9.13
C LEU A 38 -4.26 -29.37 8.94
N LEU A 39 -4.53 -30.12 10.01
CA LEU A 39 -5.43 -31.27 9.97
C LEU A 39 -6.87 -30.85 9.62
N GLY A 40 -7.39 -29.79 10.24
CA GLY A 40 -8.71 -29.25 9.94
C GLY A 40 -8.86 -28.86 8.47
N PHE A 41 -7.87 -28.16 7.90
CA PHE A 41 -7.85 -27.83 6.48
C PHE A 41 -7.75 -29.07 5.58
N SER A 42 -6.97 -30.08 5.95
CA SER A 42 -6.93 -31.36 5.24
C SER A 42 -8.29 -32.06 5.22
N ILE A 43 -9.01 -32.07 6.34
CA ILE A 43 -10.37 -32.64 6.43
C ILE A 43 -11.34 -31.87 5.52
N VAL A 44 -11.29 -30.53 5.51
CA VAL A 44 -12.12 -29.72 4.62
C VAL A 44 -11.82 -29.98 3.13
N LEU A 45 -10.55 -30.20 2.78
CA LEU A 45 -10.20 -30.58 1.40
C LEU A 45 -10.72 -31.96 1.04
N LEU A 46 -10.57 -32.94 1.93
CA LEU A 46 -11.14 -34.28 1.74
C LEU A 46 -12.64 -34.16 1.52
N HIS A 47 -13.35 -33.43 2.37
CA HIS A 47 -14.79 -33.19 2.21
C HIS A 47 -15.13 -32.54 0.86
N LYS A 48 -14.35 -31.54 0.42
CA LYS A 48 -14.60 -30.83 -0.85
C LYS A 48 -14.42 -31.70 -2.09
N TYR A 49 -13.52 -32.68 -2.06
CA TYR A 49 -13.11 -33.46 -3.24
C TYR A 49 -13.55 -34.93 -3.21
N LEU A 50 -14.10 -35.41 -2.10
CA LEU A 50 -14.78 -36.70 -2.04
C LEU A 50 -16.20 -36.59 -2.64
N GLU A 51 -16.67 -37.65 -3.27
CA GLU A 51 -18.00 -37.69 -3.92
C GLU A 51 -19.14 -37.39 -2.92
N GLU A 52 -20.24 -36.80 -3.38
CA GLU A 52 -21.37 -36.31 -2.56
C GLU A 52 -21.98 -37.36 -1.60
N ASN A 53 -21.72 -38.65 -1.81
CA ASN A 53 -22.23 -39.75 -0.99
C ASN A 53 -21.24 -40.26 0.08
N SER A 54 -20.10 -39.57 0.29
CA SER A 54 -19.02 -40.06 1.17
C SER A 54 -19.19 -39.64 2.63
N PHE A 55 -20.06 -38.68 2.93
CA PHE A 55 -20.30 -38.17 4.28
C PHE A 55 -21.80 -38.12 4.56
N ASP A 56 -22.19 -38.61 5.74
CA ASP A 56 -23.56 -38.47 6.21
C ASP A 56 -23.85 -37.02 6.60
N LYS A 57 -25.13 -36.63 6.61
CA LYS A 57 -25.55 -35.26 6.96
C LYS A 57 -25.08 -34.83 8.35
N GLU A 58 -24.94 -35.77 9.27
CA GLU A 58 -24.45 -35.55 10.63
C GLU A 58 -22.95 -35.21 10.63
N ASP A 59 -22.14 -35.89 9.82
CA ASP A 59 -20.71 -35.60 9.67
C ASP A 59 -20.49 -34.20 9.07
N ILE A 60 -21.29 -33.82 8.08
CA ILE A 60 -21.22 -32.50 7.45
C ILE A 60 -21.57 -31.40 8.48
N ALA A 61 -22.55 -31.65 9.35
CA ALA A 61 -22.92 -30.69 10.39
C ALA A 61 -21.78 -30.46 11.41
N VAL A 62 -21.04 -31.51 11.76
CA VAL A 62 -19.87 -31.42 12.65
C VAL A 62 -18.72 -30.66 11.98
N LEU A 63 -18.53 -30.84 10.67
CA LEU A 63 -17.47 -30.18 9.91
C LEU A 63 -17.79 -28.74 9.50
N TYR A 64 -19.06 -28.33 9.52
CA TYR A 64 -19.51 -27.03 9.05
C TYR A 64 -18.75 -25.84 9.66
N PRO A 65 -18.46 -25.78 10.99
CA PRO A 65 -17.66 -24.68 11.55
C PRO A 65 -16.27 -24.59 10.92
N VAL A 66 -15.62 -25.73 10.70
CA VAL A 66 -14.28 -25.79 10.07
C VAL A 66 -14.36 -25.37 8.61
N ILE A 67 -15.37 -25.85 7.86
CA ILE A 67 -15.59 -25.46 6.46
C ILE A 67 -15.82 -23.95 6.35
N ALA A 68 -16.65 -23.36 7.23
CA ALA A 68 -16.93 -21.94 7.26
C ALA A 68 -15.67 -21.12 7.58
N SER A 69 -14.86 -21.54 8.57
CA SER A 69 -13.59 -20.90 8.92
C SER A 69 -12.56 -20.98 7.78
N VAL A 70 -12.49 -22.10 7.07
CA VAL A 70 -11.62 -22.26 5.90
C VAL A 70 -12.08 -21.38 4.73
N GLY A 71 -13.40 -21.21 4.56
CA GLY A 71 -14.00 -20.38 3.52
C GLY A 71 -13.71 -18.88 3.70
N SER A 72 -13.63 -18.41 4.95
CA SER A 72 -13.34 -17.02 5.31
C SER A 72 -11.86 -16.68 5.42
N TYR A 73 -10.97 -17.67 5.33
CA TYR A 73 -9.53 -17.45 5.40
C TYR A 73 -9.04 -16.58 4.23
N GLN A 74 -8.32 -15.52 4.58
CA GLN A 74 -7.55 -14.69 3.66
C GLN A 74 -6.06 -14.93 3.87
N SER A 75 -5.34 -15.10 2.77
CA SER A 75 -3.87 -15.18 2.82
C SER A 75 -3.26 -13.99 3.55
N ARG A 76 -2.24 -14.27 4.36
CA ARG A 76 -1.43 -13.30 5.10
C ARG A 76 -0.03 -13.14 4.50
N PHE A 77 0.47 -14.16 3.81
CA PHE A 77 1.83 -14.22 3.27
C PHE A 77 1.88 -14.22 1.75
N HIS A 78 0.74 -14.26 1.06
CA HIS A 78 0.71 -14.09 -0.40
C HIS A 78 1.19 -12.68 -0.77
N PRO A 79 1.97 -12.51 -1.86
CA PRO A 79 2.50 -11.21 -2.27
C PRO A 79 1.44 -10.10 -2.40
N VAL A 80 0.24 -10.41 -2.88
CA VAL A 80 -0.88 -9.44 -2.97
C VAL A 80 -1.36 -9.02 -1.58
N ALA A 81 -1.54 -9.97 -0.66
CA ALA A 81 -1.95 -9.70 0.71
C ALA A 81 -0.91 -8.86 1.46
N LEU A 82 0.38 -9.10 1.20
CA LEU A 82 1.47 -8.30 1.75
C LEU A 82 1.43 -6.84 1.24
N VAL A 83 1.05 -6.61 -0.03
CA VAL A 83 0.83 -5.25 -0.53
C VAL A 83 -0.37 -4.58 0.14
N GLN A 84 -1.51 -5.27 0.29
CA GLN A 84 -2.68 -4.73 1.01
C GLN A 84 -2.29 -4.33 2.44
N LYS A 85 -1.58 -5.20 3.17
CA LYS A 85 -1.07 -4.88 4.51
C LYS A 85 -0.13 -3.67 4.51
N GLN A 86 0.79 -3.57 3.56
CA GLN A 86 1.73 -2.45 3.44
C GLN A 86 1.02 -1.13 3.12
N VAL A 87 -0.02 -1.18 2.27
CA VAL A 87 -0.88 -0.04 1.96
C VAL A 87 -1.55 0.47 3.24
N LEU A 88 -2.16 -0.41 4.03
CA LEU A 88 -2.79 -0.02 5.30
C LEU A 88 -1.81 0.63 6.28
N GLN A 89 -0.61 0.07 6.43
CA GLN A 89 0.45 0.67 7.25
C GLN A 89 0.86 2.06 6.74
N CYS A 90 0.89 2.23 5.42
CA CYS A 90 1.17 3.53 4.82
C CYS A 90 0.04 4.53 5.08
N CYS A 91 -1.23 4.11 5.01
CA CYS A 91 -2.39 4.95 5.34
C CYS A 91 -2.32 5.46 6.78
N GLU A 92 -2.09 4.55 7.74
CA GLU A 92 -1.93 4.90 9.15
C GLU A 92 -0.77 5.87 9.38
N SER A 93 0.34 5.70 8.66
CA SER A 93 1.49 6.60 8.76
C SER A 93 1.19 7.98 8.16
N LEU A 94 0.54 8.04 7.00
CA LEU A 94 0.18 9.30 6.33
C LEU A 94 -0.91 10.08 7.07
N GLN A 95 -1.81 9.42 7.80
CA GLN A 95 -2.82 10.09 8.63
C GLN A 95 -2.17 10.90 9.77
N LYS A 96 -0.98 10.49 10.24
CA LYS A 96 -0.23 11.25 11.26
C LYS A 96 0.24 12.62 10.75
N TRP A 97 0.20 12.85 9.43
CA TRP A 97 0.62 14.12 8.85
C TRP A 97 -0.31 15.27 9.24
N ASP A 98 -1.59 14.96 9.45
CA ASP A 98 -2.64 15.93 9.82
C ASP A 98 -2.44 16.45 11.25
N LEU A 99 -1.68 15.70 12.06
CA LEU A 99 -1.35 16.01 13.45
C LEU A 99 0.13 16.35 13.66
N LEU A 100 0.86 16.70 12.58
CA LEU A 100 2.26 17.08 12.72
C LEU A 100 2.38 18.30 13.62
N PRO A 101 3.35 18.32 14.53
CA PRO A 101 3.50 19.45 15.44
C PRO A 101 3.95 20.69 14.65
N ILE A 102 3.33 21.83 14.92
CA ILE A 102 3.61 23.12 14.28
C ILE A 102 3.99 24.13 15.38
N PRO A 103 5.08 24.91 15.20
CA PRO A 103 5.38 26.03 16.11
C PRO A 103 4.26 27.09 16.13
N SER A 104 4.01 27.74 17.27
CA SER A 104 2.90 28.69 17.43
C SER A 104 2.96 29.91 16.50
N LEU A 105 1.77 30.39 16.09
CA LEU A 105 1.50 31.34 14.99
C LEU A 105 2.10 32.76 15.10
N GLY A 106 2.89 33.09 16.12
CA GLY A 106 3.55 34.40 16.24
C GLY A 106 4.83 34.54 15.40
N GLU A 107 5.41 33.43 14.92
CA GLU A 107 6.71 33.41 14.24
C GLU A 107 6.63 32.92 12.77
N THR A 108 5.42 32.71 12.22
CA THR A 108 5.19 31.98 10.96
C THR A 108 4.23 32.67 9.97
N ASN A 109 4.27 33.99 9.83
CA ASN A 109 3.52 34.69 8.77
C ASN A 109 3.89 34.22 7.34
N GLU A 110 5.05 33.58 7.16
CA GLU A 110 5.54 33.03 5.88
C GLU A 110 4.88 31.67 5.49
N LEU A 111 4.16 30.99 6.38
CA LEU A 111 3.44 29.76 6.02
C LEU A 111 2.23 30.05 5.10
N GLN A 112 1.73 31.29 5.11
CA GLN A 112 0.60 31.71 4.29
C GLN A 112 0.94 31.74 2.79
N ASP A 113 2.18 32.14 2.43
CA ASP A 113 2.68 32.12 1.05
C ASP A 113 2.84 30.67 0.50
N SER A 114 2.86 29.65 1.38
CA SER A 114 2.94 28.24 0.96
C SER A 114 1.58 27.62 0.58
N VAL A 115 0.47 28.27 0.93
CA VAL A 115 -0.88 27.84 0.52
C VAL A 115 -1.01 27.90 -1.01
N ASP A 116 -0.37 28.89 -1.67
CA ASP A 116 -0.35 29.02 -3.13
C ASP A 116 0.40 27.86 -3.83
N HIS A 117 1.45 27.31 -3.23
CA HIS A 117 2.13 26.11 -3.74
C HIS A 117 1.40 24.81 -3.41
N THR A 118 0.57 24.80 -2.37
CA THR A 118 -0.31 23.68 -2.04
C THR A 118 -1.41 23.55 -3.09
N LEU A 119 -1.94 24.68 -3.56
CA LEU A 119 -2.88 24.75 -4.69
C LEU A 119 -2.32 24.15 -5.99
N SER A 120 -1.00 24.08 -6.13
CA SER A 120 -0.31 23.74 -7.39
C SER A 120 -0.53 22.33 -7.92
N PHE A 121 -0.96 21.35 -7.11
CA PHE A 121 -1.14 19.97 -7.58
C PHE A 121 -2.60 19.48 -7.56
N TYR A 122 -3.54 20.23 -6.96
CA TYR A 122 -4.93 19.75 -6.85
C TYR A 122 -5.57 19.57 -8.22
N SER A 123 -5.31 20.48 -9.15
CA SER A 123 -5.87 20.40 -10.50
C SER A 123 -5.44 19.11 -11.23
N GLU A 124 -4.17 18.71 -11.08
CA GLU A 124 -3.61 17.51 -11.67
C GLU A 124 -4.12 16.26 -10.97
N ILE A 125 -4.24 16.30 -9.65
CA ILE A 125 -4.80 15.21 -8.84
C ILE A 125 -6.25 14.95 -9.27
N GLU A 126 -7.09 15.98 -9.33
CA GLU A 126 -8.49 15.87 -9.76
C GLU A 126 -8.61 15.28 -11.17
N GLN A 127 -7.78 15.77 -12.11
CA GLN A 127 -7.75 15.21 -13.46
C GLN A 127 -7.34 13.74 -13.49
N ILE A 128 -6.36 13.33 -12.69
CA ILE A 128 -5.97 11.92 -12.59
C ILE A 128 -7.11 11.09 -11.99
N PHE A 129 -7.81 11.58 -10.97
CA PHE A 129 -8.97 10.90 -10.41
C PHE A 129 -10.07 10.70 -11.44
N HIS A 130 -10.42 11.74 -12.20
CA HIS A 130 -11.38 11.63 -13.30
C HIS A 130 -10.97 10.57 -14.33
N LEU A 131 -9.69 10.49 -14.68
CA LEU A 131 -9.18 9.46 -15.59
C LEU A 131 -9.32 8.06 -14.99
N LEU A 132 -8.96 7.87 -13.72
CA LEU A 132 -9.08 6.59 -13.01
C LEU A 132 -10.56 6.16 -12.87
N HIS A 133 -11.45 7.10 -12.57
CA HIS A 133 -12.89 6.85 -12.48
C HIS A 133 -13.49 6.45 -13.83
N ASN A 134 -13.16 7.17 -14.89
CA ASN A 134 -13.64 6.85 -16.24
C ASN A 134 -13.14 5.51 -16.77
N GLN A 135 -12.04 4.99 -16.24
CA GLN A 135 -11.53 3.65 -16.53
C GLN A 135 -12.24 2.55 -15.72
N GLY A 136 -13.23 2.88 -14.88
CA GLY A 136 -13.90 1.94 -13.99
C GLY A 136 -13.00 1.43 -12.86
N LYS A 137 -11.87 2.10 -12.59
CA LYS A 137 -10.93 1.66 -11.56
C LYS A 137 -11.36 2.08 -10.16
N THR A 138 -12.13 3.16 -10.03
CA THR A 138 -12.58 3.70 -8.75
C THR A 138 -14.11 3.72 -8.63
N CYS A 139 -14.63 3.41 -7.45
CA CYS A 139 -16.05 3.56 -7.11
C CYS A 139 -16.40 4.94 -6.51
N PHE A 140 -15.45 5.88 -6.47
CA PHE A 140 -15.62 7.19 -5.80
C PHE A 140 -16.30 8.20 -6.72
N THR A 141 -17.26 8.97 -6.20
CA THR A 141 -17.85 10.09 -6.94
C THR A 141 -16.81 11.18 -7.17
N THR A 142 -16.79 11.74 -8.38
CA THR A 142 -15.76 12.69 -8.81
C THR A 142 -15.89 14.07 -8.17
N GLU A 143 -17.05 14.38 -7.59
CA GLU A 143 -17.42 15.75 -7.17
C GLU A 143 -16.65 16.24 -5.92
N ASP A 144 -15.87 15.40 -5.24
CA ASP A 144 -15.13 15.77 -4.01
C ASP A 144 -13.77 15.07 -3.86
N CYS A 145 -13.06 14.72 -4.95
CA CYS A 145 -11.83 13.91 -4.86
C CYS A 145 -10.68 14.57 -4.07
N SER A 146 -10.49 15.88 -4.20
CA SER A 146 -9.45 16.63 -3.47
C SER A 146 -9.75 16.68 -1.97
N ASN A 147 -11.02 16.90 -1.61
CA ASN A 147 -11.50 16.85 -0.24
C ASN A 147 -11.44 15.41 0.33
N TRP A 148 -11.78 14.41 -0.47
CA TRP A 148 -11.71 13.00 -0.08
C TRP A 148 -10.31 12.60 0.36
N LEU A 149 -9.28 12.94 -0.42
CA LEU A 149 -7.88 12.65 -0.05
C LEU A 149 -7.46 13.28 1.28
N GLN A 150 -8.03 14.41 1.66
CA GLN A 150 -7.65 15.14 2.88
C GLN A 150 -8.46 14.72 4.11
N THR A 151 -9.54 13.96 3.93
CA THR A 151 -10.42 13.56 5.04
C THR A 151 -10.13 12.14 5.51
N ASP A 152 -10.56 11.81 6.73
CA ASP A 152 -10.50 10.44 7.27
C ASP A 152 -11.27 9.43 6.39
N LYS A 153 -12.17 9.90 5.53
CA LYS A 153 -12.88 9.08 4.54
C LYS A 153 -11.91 8.34 3.62
N TRP A 154 -10.77 8.93 3.28
CA TRP A 154 -9.74 8.27 2.47
C TRP A 154 -9.25 6.96 3.08
N VAL A 155 -8.94 7.00 4.39
CA VAL A 155 -8.42 5.82 5.11
C VAL A 155 -9.49 4.72 5.16
N VAL A 156 -10.73 5.08 5.50
CA VAL A 156 -11.86 4.14 5.58
C VAL A 156 -12.10 3.45 4.23
N SER A 157 -12.16 4.23 3.15
CA SER A 157 -12.33 3.69 1.81
C SER A 157 -11.18 2.78 1.36
N LEU A 158 -9.93 3.14 1.67
CA LEU A 158 -8.80 2.26 1.38
C LEU A 158 -8.82 0.98 2.22
N GLN A 159 -9.30 1.04 3.46
CA GLN A 159 -9.50 -0.16 4.29
C GLN A 159 -10.55 -1.09 3.70
N GLU A 160 -11.65 -0.55 3.18
CA GLU A 160 -12.68 -1.34 2.49
C GLU A 160 -12.11 -2.02 1.24
N LEU A 161 -11.43 -1.26 0.37
CA LEU A 161 -10.75 -1.82 -0.80
C LEU A 161 -9.71 -2.89 -0.41
N CYS A 162 -8.94 -2.68 0.66
CA CYS A 162 -7.97 -3.70 1.11
C CYS A 162 -8.63 -4.96 1.68
N ARG A 163 -9.92 -4.93 2.06
CA ARG A 163 -10.67 -6.11 2.52
C ARG A 163 -11.27 -6.92 1.37
N GLU A 164 -11.42 -6.32 0.19
CA GLU A 164 -11.92 -7.02 -0.99
C GLU A 164 -11.00 -8.18 -1.36
N ARG A 165 -11.63 -9.32 -1.73
CA ARG A 165 -10.90 -10.54 -2.00
C ARG A 165 -10.32 -10.51 -3.40
N ILE A 166 -8.99 -10.43 -3.47
CA ILE A 166 -8.24 -10.63 -4.72
C ILE A 166 -7.86 -12.11 -4.80
N SER A 167 -8.07 -12.75 -5.95
CA SER A 167 -7.71 -14.17 -6.13
C SER A 167 -6.19 -14.36 -5.96
N ASN A 168 -5.80 -15.18 -4.96
CA ASN A 168 -4.42 -15.33 -4.48
C ASN A 168 -3.84 -16.74 -4.67
N LEU A 169 -4.53 -17.65 -5.37
CA LEU A 169 -4.12 -19.06 -5.38
C LEU A 169 -2.97 -19.37 -6.35
N TYR A 170 -3.05 -18.81 -7.55
CA TYR A 170 -2.04 -18.97 -8.59
C TYR A 170 -1.93 -17.66 -9.36
N CYS A 171 -0.77 -17.01 -9.27
CA CYS A 171 -0.49 -15.77 -9.96
C CYS A 171 0.52 -16.01 -11.08
N PRO A 172 0.20 -15.64 -12.33
CA PRO A 172 1.16 -15.62 -13.43
C PRO A 172 2.40 -14.78 -13.09
N ARG A 173 3.54 -15.08 -13.74
CA ARG A 173 4.79 -14.35 -13.52
C ARG A 173 4.63 -12.83 -13.71
N SER A 174 3.84 -12.41 -14.70
CA SER A 174 3.58 -11.00 -14.99
C SER A 174 2.87 -10.29 -13.84
N VAL A 175 1.93 -10.98 -13.18
CA VAL A 175 1.24 -10.50 -11.97
C VAL A 175 2.23 -10.34 -10.83
N LEU A 176 3.06 -11.37 -10.57
CA LEU A 176 4.05 -11.31 -9.48
C LEU A 176 5.07 -10.19 -9.68
N GLU A 177 5.56 -9.98 -10.92
CA GLU A 177 6.49 -8.89 -11.21
C GLU A 177 5.87 -7.51 -10.93
N ALA A 178 4.62 -7.29 -11.36
CA ALA A 178 3.90 -6.06 -11.06
C ALA A 178 3.67 -5.87 -9.55
N VAL A 179 3.25 -6.92 -8.84
CA VAL A 179 3.05 -6.90 -7.37
C VAL A 179 4.33 -6.55 -6.63
N VAL A 180 5.50 -7.06 -7.07
CA VAL A 180 6.80 -6.69 -6.48
C VAL A 180 7.08 -5.19 -6.62
N VAL A 181 6.80 -4.61 -7.79
CA VAL A 181 6.99 -3.16 -8.00
C VAL A 181 6.01 -2.35 -7.15
N LEU A 182 4.73 -2.74 -7.11
CA LEU A 182 3.71 -2.10 -6.27
C LEU A 182 4.10 -2.13 -4.78
N ARG A 183 4.60 -3.27 -4.31
CA ARG A 183 5.09 -3.41 -2.93
C ARG A 183 6.21 -2.44 -2.63
N LYS A 184 7.21 -2.36 -3.52
CA LYS A 184 8.33 -1.43 -3.35
C LYS A 184 7.87 0.03 -3.31
N ILE A 185 6.90 0.42 -4.15
CA ILE A 185 6.29 1.76 -4.13
C ILE A 185 5.70 2.03 -2.74
N SER A 186 4.84 1.12 -2.22
CA SER A 186 4.23 1.29 -0.89
C SER A 186 5.27 1.34 0.23
N THR A 187 6.32 0.52 0.17
CA THR A 187 7.42 0.55 1.15
C THR A 187 8.14 1.90 1.13
N GLN A 188 8.42 2.46 -0.05
CA GLN A 188 9.08 3.76 -0.16
C GLN A 188 8.17 4.90 0.32
N CYS A 189 6.87 4.87 0.01
CA CYS A 189 5.91 5.82 0.56
C CYS A 189 5.86 5.77 2.10
N TYR A 190 5.85 4.57 2.68
CA TYR A 190 5.92 4.41 4.13
C TYR A 190 7.21 5.00 4.69
N GLN A 191 8.37 4.74 4.06
CA GLN A 191 9.65 5.30 4.50
C GLN A 191 9.67 6.83 4.44
N VAL A 192 9.11 7.43 3.39
CA VAL A 192 8.94 8.89 3.29
C VAL A 192 8.11 9.43 4.44
N SER A 193 6.99 8.76 4.74
CA SER A 193 6.12 9.14 5.86
C SER A 193 6.83 9.01 7.21
N ASP A 194 7.53 7.91 7.45
CA ASP A 194 8.28 7.68 8.69
C ASP A 194 9.40 8.71 8.88
N ASN A 195 10.13 9.04 7.81
CA ASN A 195 11.14 10.09 7.81
C ASN A 195 10.53 11.45 8.20
N ILE A 196 9.38 11.81 7.64
CA ILE A 196 8.70 13.09 7.88
C ILE A 196 8.16 13.15 9.30
N VAL A 197 7.48 12.11 9.78
CA VAL A 197 6.94 12.04 11.15
C VAL A 197 8.08 12.14 12.15
N SER A 198 9.10 11.31 12.02
CA SER A 198 10.25 11.27 12.94
C SER A 198 11.03 12.59 12.93
N THR A 199 11.30 13.15 11.75
CA THR A 199 12.01 14.43 11.62
C THR A 199 11.19 15.57 12.20
N SER A 200 9.88 15.61 11.95
CA SER A 200 9.01 16.67 12.49
C SER A 200 8.98 16.65 14.01
N GLN A 201 8.81 15.47 14.61
CA GLN A 201 8.81 15.30 16.07
C GLN A 201 10.14 15.74 16.69
N LEU A 202 11.27 15.28 16.14
CA LEU A 202 12.59 15.65 16.63
C LEU A 202 12.85 17.15 16.52
N ARG A 203 12.51 17.76 15.37
CA ARG A 203 12.71 19.20 15.14
C ARG A 203 11.82 20.05 16.03
N TYR A 204 10.59 19.61 16.26
CA TYR A 204 9.67 20.28 17.17
C TYR A 204 10.17 20.24 18.62
N GLN A 205 10.64 19.09 19.11
CA GLN A 205 11.25 18.98 20.45
C GLN A 205 12.45 19.93 20.60
N GLN A 206 13.32 19.97 19.59
CA GLN A 206 14.47 20.89 19.55
C GLN A 206 14.05 22.37 19.48
N TRP A 207 12.90 22.66 18.87
CA TRP A 207 12.31 24.00 18.83
C TRP A 207 11.83 24.41 20.23
N GLN A 208 11.06 23.55 20.88
CA GLN A 208 10.54 23.78 22.23
C GLN A 208 11.66 23.96 23.27
N SER A 209 12.72 23.15 23.19
CA SER A 209 13.90 23.26 24.05
C SER A 209 14.83 24.43 23.70
N LYS A 210 14.50 25.22 22.67
CA LYS A 210 15.32 26.33 22.13
C LYS A 210 16.72 25.90 21.67
N THR A 211 16.96 24.61 21.42
CA THR A 211 18.25 24.09 20.93
C THR A 211 18.38 24.06 19.40
N LEU A 212 17.29 24.32 18.68
CA LEU A 212 17.27 24.27 17.22
C LEU A 212 17.98 25.49 16.61
N ARG A 213 19.04 25.25 15.83
CA ARG A 213 19.84 26.30 15.17
C ARG A 213 19.05 26.99 14.06
N SER A 214 19.37 28.26 13.77
CA SER A 214 18.66 29.06 12.74
C SER A 214 18.50 28.35 11.39
N ARG A 215 19.57 27.77 10.82
CA ARG A 215 19.49 26.99 9.56
C ARG A 215 18.54 25.78 9.66
N GLN A 216 18.50 25.11 10.81
CA GLN A 216 17.61 23.97 11.04
C GLN A 216 16.15 24.41 11.21
N ARG A 217 15.91 25.60 11.79
CA ARG A 217 14.58 26.22 11.84
C ARG A 217 14.05 26.50 10.43
N GLN A 218 14.87 27.09 9.56
CA GLN A 218 14.48 27.34 8.17
C GLN A 218 14.18 26.04 7.42
N ASN A 219 15.02 25.01 7.57
CA ASN A 219 14.78 23.70 6.97
C ASN A 219 13.48 23.05 7.48
N TYR A 220 13.19 23.17 8.78
CA TYR A 220 11.97 22.64 9.37
C TYR A 220 10.71 23.36 8.85
N ARG A 221 10.77 24.69 8.66
CA ARG A 221 9.70 25.44 7.99
C ARG A 221 9.48 24.94 6.55
N ARG A 222 10.54 24.77 5.76
CA ARG A 222 10.43 24.25 4.38
C ARG A 222 9.82 22.85 4.32
N LEU A 223 10.17 21.98 5.27
CA LEU A 223 9.51 20.68 5.44
C LEU A 223 8.01 20.87 5.64
N LEU A 224 7.58 21.66 6.63
CA LEU A 224 6.16 21.87 6.95
C LEU A 224 5.39 22.44 5.75
N CYS A 225 5.96 23.39 5.01
CA CYS A 225 5.37 23.89 3.76
C CYS A 225 5.24 22.77 2.70
N SER A 226 6.30 21.99 2.50
CA SER A 226 6.32 20.95 1.46
C SER A 226 5.37 19.79 1.78
N VAL A 227 5.18 19.48 3.06
CA VAL A 227 4.24 18.46 3.54
C VAL A 227 2.82 18.74 3.06
N GLN A 228 2.39 20.01 3.04
CA GLN A 228 1.06 20.39 2.56
C GLN A 228 0.84 19.97 1.09
N SER A 229 1.82 20.22 0.21
CA SER A 229 1.75 19.82 -1.20
C SER A 229 1.97 18.32 -1.44
N LEU A 230 2.82 17.68 -0.62
CA LEU A 230 3.23 16.29 -0.82
C LEU A 230 2.24 15.26 -0.27
N SER A 231 1.52 15.61 0.80
CA SER A 231 0.51 14.73 1.42
C SER A 231 -0.52 14.20 0.41
N PRO A 232 -1.25 15.05 -0.34
CA PRO A 232 -2.27 14.57 -1.26
C PRO A 232 -1.68 13.76 -2.42
N VAL A 233 -0.43 14.04 -2.83
CA VAL A 233 0.26 13.28 -3.88
C VAL A 233 0.63 11.87 -3.40
N LEU A 234 1.17 11.72 -2.19
CA LEU A 234 1.47 10.39 -1.65
C LEU A 234 0.19 9.58 -1.41
N ARG A 235 -0.88 10.22 -0.92
CA ARG A 235 -2.20 9.59 -0.79
C ARG A 235 -2.73 9.13 -2.16
N LEU A 236 -2.61 9.95 -3.21
CA LEU A 236 -2.92 9.56 -4.59
C LEU A 236 -2.09 8.35 -5.04
N ILE A 237 -0.78 8.31 -4.79
CA ILE A 237 0.07 7.19 -5.19
C ILE A 237 -0.36 5.90 -4.48
N ILE A 238 -0.70 5.95 -3.19
CA ILE A 238 -1.22 4.79 -2.46
C ILE A 238 -2.58 4.34 -3.01
N THR A 239 -3.45 5.28 -3.35
CA THR A 239 -4.69 4.98 -4.07
C THR A 239 -4.39 4.28 -5.41
N ILE A 240 -3.47 4.80 -6.22
CA ILE A 240 -3.04 4.16 -7.48
C ILE A 240 -2.53 2.74 -7.23
N VAL A 241 -1.75 2.50 -6.17
CA VAL A 241 -1.27 1.15 -5.84
C VAL A 241 -2.44 0.19 -5.60
N ILE A 242 -3.42 0.55 -4.77
CA ILE A 242 -4.52 -0.36 -4.46
C ILE A 242 -5.40 -0.62 -5.70
N LEU A 243 -5.67 0.41 -6.51
CA LEU A 243 -6.49 0.27 -7.73
C LEU A 243 -5.80 -0.63 -8.76
N ASN A 244 -4.48 -0.52 -8.89
CA ASN A 244 -3.69 -1.41 -9.73
C ASN A 244 -3.68 -2.84 -9.19
N LEU A 245 -3.70 -3.00 -7.87
CA LEU A 245 -3.75 -4.32 -7.24
C LEU A 245 -5.09 -5.02 -7.51
N HIS A 246 -6.21 -4.30 -7.48
CA HIS A 246 -7.54 -4.86 -7.81
C HIS A 246 -7.64 -5.30 -9.26
N ASN A 247 -6.96 -4.58 -10.17
CA ASN A 247 -6.92 -4.88 -11.59
C ASN A 247 -5.71 -5.75 -12.01
N ILE A 248 -4.98 -6.31 -11.05
CA ILE A 248 -3.67 -6.93 -11.32
C ILE A 248 -3.77 -8.13 -12.26
N HIS A 249 -4.89 -8.85 -12.24
CA HIS A 249 -5.09 -10.02 -13.09
C HIS A 249 -5.32 -9.65 -14.55
N ASN A 250 -5.74 -8.42 -14.86
CA ASN A 250 -5.88 -7.95 -16.25
C ASN A 250 -4.52 -7.89 -16.95
N VAL A 251 -3.46 -7.64 -16.19
CA VAL A 251 -2.08 -7.57 -16.69
C VAL A 251 -1.63 -8.86 -17.36
N SER A 252 -2.14 -10.01 -16.92
CA SER A 252 -1.84 -11.31 -17.57
C SER A 252 -2.54 -11.52 -18.92
N LYS A 253 -3.56 -10.74 -19.23
CA LYS A 253 -4.33 -10.80 -20.48
C LYS A 253 -3.85 -9.76 -21.51
N THR A 254 -3.03 -8.80 -21.06
CA THR A 254 -2.51 -7.70 -21.86
C THR A 254 -1.37 -8.17 -22.79
N PRO A 255 -1.29 -7.68 -24.04
CA PRO A 255 -0.15 -7.95 -24.92
C PRO A 255 1.19 -7.53 -24.30
N ASP A 256 2.27 -8.22 -24.64
CA ASP A 256 3.61 -7.96 -24.07
C ASP A 256 4.07 -6.50 -24.22
N SER A 257 3.77 -5.86 -25.35
CA SER A 257 4.14 -4.45 -25.59
C SER A 257 3.46 -3.50 -24.59
N GLU A 258 2.17 -3.68 -24.35
CA GLU A 258 1.38 -2.89 -23.39
C GLU A 258 1.78 -3.22 -21.95
N TYR A 259 2.07 -4.48 -21.65
CA TYR A 259 2.59 -4.90 -20.36
C TYR A 259 3.94 -4.23 -20.02
N GLN A 260 4.86 -4.15 -20.99
CA GLN A 260 6.13 -3.45 -20.79
C GLN A 260 5.95 -1.95 -20.57
N LEU A 261 4.98 -1.32 -21.26
CA LEU A 261 4.62 0.08 -21.00
C LEU A 261 4.06 0.27 -19.59
N TYR A 262 3.21 -0.65 -19.13
CA TYR A 262 2.67 -0.68 -17.77
C TYR A 262 3.78 -0.81 -16.71
N LEU A 263 4.71 -1.74 -16.89
CA LEU A 263 5.85 -1.88 -15.98
C LEU A 263 6.75 -0.64 -15.98
N LYS A 264 7.00 -0.05 -17.15
CA LYS A 264 7.77 1.20 -17.25
C LYS A 264 7.09 2.34 -16.49
N TYR A 265 5.76 2.40 -16.56
CA TYR A 265 4.96 3.32 -15.77
C TYR A 265 5.10 3.08 -14.27
N LEU A 266 4.89 1.86 -13.78
CA LEU A 266 5.06 1.54 -12.36
C LEU A 266 6.49 1.84 -11.87
N ARG A 267 7.51 1.47 -12.65
CA ARG A 267 8.92 1.75 -12.34
C ARG A 267 9.21 3.25 -12.27
N SER A 268 8.49 4.08 -13.04
CA SER A 268 8.63 5.54 -12.95
C SER A 268 8.08 6.10 -11.62
N ILE A 269 6.97 5.54 -11.12
CA ILE A 269 6.43 5.87 -9.79
C ILE A 269 7.40 5.39 -8.71
N LEU A 270 7.91 4.15 -8.84
CA LEU A 270 8.90 3.61 -7.91
C LEU A 270 10.13 4.53 -7.81
N GLN A 271 10.71 4.89 -8.95
CA GLN A 271 11.87 5.78 -9.01
C GLN A 271 11.59 7.13 -8.33
N TYR A 272 10.39 7.70 -8.53
CA TYR A 272 9.97 8.90 -7.82
C TYR A 272 9.93 8.66 -6.30
N THR A 273 9.28 7.60 -5.82
CA THR A 273 9.18 7.31 -4.39
C THR A 273 10.54 7.03 -3.72
N GLU A 274 11.47 6.36 -4.41
CA GLU A 274 12.85 6.16 -3.94
C GLU A 274 13.62 7.50 -3.83
N ASN A 275 13.43 8.38 -4.80
CA ASN A 275 14.01 9.73 -4.77
C ASN A 275 13.40 10.56 -3.65
N MET A 276 12.09 10.46 -3.42
CA MET A 276 11.41 11.11 -2.30
C MET A 276 11.91 10.61 -0.95
N SER A 277 12.13 9.31 -0.81
CA SER A 277 12.72 8.70 0.39
C SER A 277 14.12 9.26 0.66
N THR A 278 14.93 9.38 -0.40
CA THR A 278 16.27 9.99 -0.31
C THR A 278 16.19 11.47 0.07
N CYS A 279 15.29 12.25 -0.53
CA CYS A 279 15.12 13.68 -0.23
C CYS A 279 14.61 13.93 1.19
N SER A 280 13.71 13.07 1.68
CA SER A 280 13.10 13.16 3.01
C SER A 280 13.97 12.65 4.15
N SER A 281 15.06 11.93 3.84
CA SER A 281 15.97 11.44 4.87
C SER A 281 16.50 12.57 5.77
N PRO A 282 16.69 12.31 7.09
CA PRO A 282 17.15 13.31 8.05
C PRO A 282 18.50 13.96 7.68
N GLN A 283 19.32 13.28 6.87
CA GLN A 283 20.62 13.76 6.41
C GLN A 283 20.50 14.73 5.22
N ASN A 284 19.58 14.48 4.28
CA ASN A 284 19.48 15.25 3.05
C ASN A 284 18.56 16.48 3.17
N ASN A 285 17.34 16.32 3.69
CA ASN A 285 16.33 17.38 3.82
C ASN A 285 16.17 18.26 2.56
N ARG A 286 16.04 17.65 1.37
CA ARG A 286 15.98 18.35 0.08
C ARG A 286 14.55 18.55 -0.40
N TRP A 287 13.77 19.35 0.34
CA TRP A 287 12.33 19.53 0.12
C TRP A 287 12.00 20.28 -1.18
N ASP A 288 12.78 21.28 -1.55
CA ASP A 288 12.60 22.02 -2.81
C ASP A 288 12.73 21.08 -4.03
N LYS A 289 13.73 20.18 -3.99
CA LYS A 289 13.92 19.15 -5.02
C LYS A 289 12.78 18.13 -5.02
N ALA A 290 12.24 17.79 -3.85
CA ALA A 290 11.10 16.88 -3.69
C ALA A 290 9.86 17.45 -4.39
N VAL A 291 9.52 18.71 -4.16
CA VAL A 291 8.40 19.38 -4.82
C VAL A 291 8.61 19.46 -6.34
N GLN A 292 9.82 19.78 -6.81
CA GLN A 292 10.12 19.84 -8.24
C GLN A 292 9.93 18.49 -8.97
N MET A 293 10.37 17.39 -8.35
CA MET A 293 10.20 16.06 -8.96
C MET A 293 8.73 15.60 -8.96
N THR A 294 7.92 16.12 -8.04
CA THR A 294 6.47 15.85 -7.97
C THR A 294 5.74 16.28 -9.24
N SER A 295 5.99 17.49 -9.76
CA SER A 295 5.37 17.94 -11.01
C SER A 295 5.67 16.99 -12.17
N THR A 296 6.90 16.49 -12.24
CA THR A 296 7.32 15.57 -13.31
C THR A 296 6.60 14.22 -13.23
N ILE A 297 6.45 13.64 -12.03
CA ILE A 297 5.75 12.36 -11.90
C ILE A 297 4.24 12.51 -12.12
N MET A 298 3.64 13.61 -11.67
CA MET A 298 2.22 13.89 -11.89
C MET A 298 1.88 13.94 -13.38
N LEU A 299 2.71 14.60 -14.19
CA LEU A 299 2.56 14.61 -15.65
C LEU A 299 2.69 13.21 -16.26
N LYS A 300 3.62 12.38 -15.78
CA LYS A 300 3.76 10.99 -16.26
C LYS A 300 2.57 10.13 -15.89
N ILE A 301 2.04 10.26 -14.68
CA ILE A 301 0.83 9.55 -14.22
C ILE A 301 -0.35 9.96 -15.08
N LYS A 302 -0.57 11.26 -15.26
CA LYS A 302 -1.64 11.77 -16.12
C LYS A 302 -1.51 11.25 -17.56
N ALA A 303 -0.35 11.42 -18.20
CA ALA A 303 -0.13 11.02 -19.58
C ALA A 303 -0.29 9.50 -19.81
N PHE A 304 0.05 8.66 -18.82
CA PHE A 304 -0.19 7.22 -18.91
C PHE A 304 -1.69 6.90 -18.87
N ASN A 305 -2.44 7.51 -17.95
CA ASN A 305 -3.87 7.26 -17.77
C ASN A 305 -4.73 7.88 -18.88
N GLU A 306 -4.27 8.94 -19.56
CA GLU A 306 -4.94 9.47 -20.75
C GLU A 306 -4.89 8.50 -21.94
N LYS A 307 -3.74 7.82 -22.12
CA LYS A 307 -3.51 6.90 -23.23
C LYS A 307 -4.15 5.54 -23.03
N ASN A 308 -4.20 5.07 -21.80
CA ASN A 308 -4.70 3.74 -21.46
C ASN A 308 -6.12 3.80 -20.90
N LYS A 309 -7.11 3.81 -21.79
CA LYS A 309 -8.53 3.72 -21.41
C LYS A 309 -8.97 2.32 -20.95
N ALA A 310 -8.12 1.28 -21.07
CA ALA A 310 -8.52 -0.11 -20.83
C ALA A 310 -7.34 -1.03 -20.45
N VAL A 311 -6.74 -0.83 -19.27
CA VAL A 311 -6.00 -1.89 -18.54
C VAL A 311 -6.71 -2.14 -17.22
#